data_AF-A0A1H2SBS4-F1
#
_entry.id   AF-A0A1H2SBS4-F1
#
_cell.length_a   1.000
_cell.length_b   1.000
_cell.length_c   1.000
_cell.angle_alpha   90.00
_cell.angle_beta   90.00
_cell.angle_gamma   90.00
#
_symmetry.space_group_name_H-M   'P 1'
#
loop_
_entity.id
_entity.type
_entity.pdbx_description
1 polymer ?
#
loop_
_entity_poly.entity_id
_entity_poly.type
_entity_poly.pdbx_seq_one_letter_code
_entity_poly.pdbx_strand_id
1 'polypeptide(L)'
;MRKCAFATRKLCFAYQGPPCLVRARLLAEEGATAEIQRAYSIQENHPGTRVGGIQENDMSLHKDLIDRDRKVTFHASTHLKDYAHGEAAGRVITGGKGINIVDKDGREFIDAFAGLYCVNIGYGRTEVAEAIYQQALELSYYHTYVGHANEPQIALSEKILELAGPGMSKVYYGMSGSDANETQLKLVRYYNNVLGRPQKKKVISRMRGYHGSGIASGSLTGLRAFHDQFDLPIETIRHTEAPYYYHRGPEQEGMSEREFSRYCAEQLEAMILAEGPETVAAFIGEPVLGTGGIVPPPEGYWAAIQEVLAKYDVLLIADEVVCGFGRIGADFGSHHYGIKPDLITVAKGLTSAYQPLSAVIVGERVWDVLEKGTCEHGPIGHGWTYSGHALGCAAGLANLAIIEQEGLTRNAAETGAYLQQQLRTAFADHPIVGEVRGVGMLAALEFVPDPARREPFDPKIKVGPRIAAAALDENLIARAMPQGDILGFAPPLIATRDEVDDIVARTCRAVDRVTNELTRAGTLTA
;
A
#
# COMPACT_ATOMS: atom_id res chain seq x y z
N MET A 1 -33.38 -32.88 46.52
CA MET A 1 -33.11 -34.29 46.89
C MET A 1 -33.41 -35.20 45.71
N ARG A 2 -32.38 -35.66 44.99
CA ARG A 2 -32.20 -37.00 44.40
C ARG A 2 -30.93 -36.95 43.55
N LYS A 3 -29.97 -37.80 43.94
CA LYS A 3 -28.61 -37.91 43.39
C LYS A 3 -28.66 -38.67 42.06
N CYS A 4 -27.90 -38.25 41.06
CA CYS A 4 -27.49 -39.09 39.95
C CYS A 4 -25.96 -39.02 39.85
N ALA A 5 -25.32 -40.14 40.18
CA ALA A 5 -23.89 -40.36 40.03
C ALA A 5 -23.72 -41.34 38.88
N PHE A 6 -22.84 -41.03 37.92
CA PHE A 6 -22.31 -42.03 37.01
C PHE A 6 -20.79 -41.90 36.88
N ALA A 7 -20.17 -43.03 37.16
CA ALA A 7 -18.77 -43.35 37.25
C ALA A 7 -17.92 -42.93 36.03
N THR A 8 -16.74 -42.37 36.33
CA THR A 8 -15.58 -42.33 35.45
C THR A 8 -14.85 -43.68 35.50
N ARG A 9 -14.68 -44.34 34.34
CA ARG A 9 -13.73 -45.45 34.17
C ARG A 9 -12.49 -44.92 33.44
N LYS A 10 -11.38 -44.87 34.17
CA LYS A 10 -10.01 -44.82 33.63
C LYS A 10 -9.70 -46.16 32.94
N LEU A 11 -9.18 -46.10 31.72
CA LEU A 11 -8.34 -47.18 31.18
C LEU A 11 -6.90 -46.65 31.08
N CYS A 12 -6.02 -47.23 31.88
CA CYS A 12 -4.58 -47.18 31.68
C CYS A 12 -4.21 -48.25 30.66
N PHE A 13 -3.43 -47.90 29.64
CA PHE A 13 -2.43 -48.82 29.08
C PHE A 13 -1.09 -48.11 29.13
N ALA A 14 -0.15 -48.76 29.81
CA ALA A 14 1.23 -48.35 29.95
C ALA A 14 2.04 -48.78 28.73
N TYR A 15 2.94 -47.92 28.25
CA TYR A 15 4.16 -48.34 27.57
C TYR A 15 5.32 -47.51 28.08
N GLN A 16 6.39 -48.19 28.50
CA GLN A 16 7.53 -47.64 29.23
C GLN A 16 8.75 -47.44 28.32
N GLY A 17 9.31 -46.22 28.36
CA GLY A 17 10.75 -45.89 28.32
C GLY A 17 11.40 -45.54 26.96
N PRO A 18 12.57 -44.83 26.93
CA PRO A 18 13.16 -43.89 27.89
C PRO A 18 13.43 -42.47 27.27
N PRO A 19 13.82 -41.46 28.07
CA PRO A 19 14.05 -40.08 27.61
C PRO A 19 15.53 -39.83 27.26
N CYS A 20 15.83 -39.09 26.18
CA CYS A 20 17.17 -38.52 25.98
C CYS A 20 17.14 -37.18 25.22
N LEU A 21 17.53 -36.16 25.97
CA LEU A 21 18.10 -34.89 25.56
C LEU A 21 19.37 -35.08 24.68
N VAL A 22 19.59 -34.12 23.78
CA VAL A 22 20.83 -33.80 23.05
C VAL A 22 21.29 -34.79 21.97
N ARG A 23 21.05 -34.40 20.70
CA ARG A 23 22.04 -34.60 19.61
C ARG A 23 21.89 -33.55 18.51
N ALA A 24 22.34 -32.34 18.81
CA ALA A 24 22.94 -31.47 17.81
C ALA A 24 24.32 -32.04 17.43
N ARG A 25 24.73 -31.84 16.17
CA ARG A 25 25.93 -32.38 15.48
C ARG A 25 25.84 -33.85 15.05
N LEU A 26 25.61 -34.02 13.75
CA LEU A 26 26.43 -34.82 12.80
C LEU A 26 25.55 -35.26 11.62
N LEU A 27 25.24 -34.34 10.71
CA LEU A 27 24.98 -34.59 9.29
C LEU A 27 25.34 -33.31 8.52
N ALA A 28 26.58 -32.87 8.71
CA ALA A 28 27.26 -31.94 7.83
C ALA A 28 28.54 -32.67 7.46
N GLU A 29 28.51 -33.39 6.34
CA GLU A 29 29.63 -33.70 5.46
C GLU A 29 29.19 -34.76 4.45
N GLU A 30 29.51 -34.48 3.19
CA GLU A 30 29.43 -35.37 2.03
C GLU A 30 28.03 -35.62 1.44
N GLY A 31 27.67 -34.82 0.42
CA GLY A 31 26.68 -35.29 -0.56
C GLY A 31 25.95 -34.26 -1.42
N ALA A 32 26.03 -32.96 -1.14
CA ALA A 32 25.21 -31.96 -1.85
C ALA A 32 25.98 -30.72 -2.35
N THR A 33 27.31 -30.80 -2.49
CA THR A 33 28.14 -29.67 -2.94
C THR A 33 28.68 -29.79 -4.37
N ALA A 34 28.55 -30.95 -5.04
CA ALA A 34 29.15 -31.17 -6.36
C ALA A 34 28.24 -30.83 -7.57
N GLU A 35 26.91 -30.87 -7.42
CA GLU A 35 25.98 -30.60 -8.53
C GLU A 35 25.48 -29.14 -8.58
N ILE A 36 25.52 -28.42 -7.46
CA ILE A 36 25.16 -26.99 -7.41
C ILE A 36 26.33 -26.11 -7.91
N GLN A 37 27.58 -26.56 -7.77
CA GLN A 37 28.76 -25.84 -8.29
C GLN A 37 28.95 -25.97 -9.82
N ARG A 38 28.28 -26.93 -10.50
CA ARG A 38 28.37 -27.05 -11.96
C ARG A 38 27.48 -26.07 -12.72
N ALA A 39 26.38 -25.59 -12.12
CA ALA A 39 25.50 -24.59 -12.72
C ALA A 39 26.07 -23.16 -12.71
N TYR A 40 27.13 -22.90 -11.93
CA TYR A 40 27.72 -21.57 -11.75
C TYR A 40 29.15 -21.40 -12.34
N SER A 41 29.65 -22.37 -13.11
CA SER A 41 31.06 -22.39 -13.57
C SER A 41 31.30 -21.98 -15.03
N ILE A 42 30.36 -21.31 -15.69
CA ILE A 42 30.60 -20.68 -17.00
C ILE A 42 30.44 -19.17 -16.86
N GLN A 43 31.45 -18.51 -16.26
CA GLN A 43 31.95 -17.18 -16.64
C GLN A 43 32.96 -16.67 -15.59
N GLU A 44 34.17 -17.22 -15.58
CA GLU A 44 35.33 -16.47 -15.08
C GLU A 44 36.50 -16.64 -16.06
N ASN A 45 36.84 -15.53 -16.73
CA ASN A 45 38.18 -15.26 -17.25
C ASN A 45 38.44 -13.76 -17.03
N HIS A 46 39.36 -13.46 -16.11
CA HIS A 46 39.94 -12.13 -15.81
C HIS A 46 41.32 -12.01 -16.54
N PRO A 47 42.05 -10.86 -16.54
CA PRO A 47 41.83 -9.57 -15.85
C PRO A 47 42.07 -8.30 -16.72
N GLY A 48 41.73 -7.11 -16.20
CA GLY A 48 42.30 -5.86 -16.72
C GLY A 48 41.54 -4.59 -16.37
N THR A 49 42.11 -3.78 -15.48
CA THR A 49 41.71 -2.43 -15.10
C THR A 49 41.44 -1.54 -16.32
N ARG A 50 40.18 -1.09 -16.52
CA ARG A 50 39.86 0.16 -17.24
C ARG A 50 38.57 0.77 -16.70
N VAL A 51 38.68 1.98 -16.18
CA VAL A 51 37.58 2.94 -16.13
C VAL A 51 37.33 3.35 -17.58
N GLY A 52 36.14 3.08 -18.13
CA GLY A 52 35.73 3.64 -19.43
C GLY A 52 34.74 2.80 -20.26
N GLY A 53 33.61 3.42 -20.57
CA GLY A 53 32.82 3.19 -21.80
C GLY A 53 31.79 2.06 -21.73
N ILE A 54 30.51 2.43 -21.70
CA ILE A 54 29.40 1.53 -22.04
C ILE A 54 29.65 1.03 -23.48
N GLN A 55 29.82 -0.28 -23.68
CA GLN A 55 30.05 -0.87 -25.00
C GLN A 55 28.76 -0.80 -25.84
N GLU A 56 28.87 -0.40 -27.12
CA GLU A 56 27.75 -0.26 -28.08
C GLU A 56 26.85 -1.51 -28.19
N ASN A 57 27.38 -2.71 -27.92
CA ASN A 57 26.62 -3.95 -27.97
C ASN A 57 25.55 -4.09 -26.86
N ASP A 58 25.76 -3.53 -25.66
CA ASP A 58 24.78 -3.65 -24.55
C ASP A 58 23.64 -2.63 -24.71
N MET A 59 23.95 -1.43 -25.23
CA MET A 59 22.92 -0.45 -25.63
C MET A 59 22.00 -0.98 -26.74
N SER A 60 22.54 -1.78 -27.67
CA SER A 60 21.73 -2.44 -28.71
C SER A 60 20.75 -3.45 -28.11
N LEU A 61 21.16 -4.25 -27.12
CA LEU A 61 20.31 -5.25 -26.49
C LEU A 61 19.20 -4.65 -25.63
N HIS A 62 19.47 -3.54 -24.93
CA HIS A 62 18.44 -2.80 -24.19
C HIS A 62 17.37 -2.24 -25.13
N LYS A 63 17.78 -1.57 -26.20
CA LYS A 63 16.87 -1.02 -27.20
C LYS A 63 16.01 -2.10 -27.85
N ASP A 64 16.60 -3.24 -28.19
CA ASP A 64 15.87 -4.38 -28.76
C ASP A 64 14.79 -4.91 -27.80
N LEU A 65 15.05 -4.95 -26.49
CA LEU A 65 14.07 -5.38 -25.50
C LEU A 65 12.89 -4.39 -25.39
N ILE A 66 13.17 -3.09 -25.35
CA ILE A 66 12.12 -2.05 -25.35
C ILE A 66 11.30 -2.11 -26.64
N ASP A 67 11.94 -2.26 -27.81
CA ASP A 67 11.24 -2.32 -29.08
C ASP A 67 10.36 -3.57 -29.22
N ARG A 68 10.72 -4.66 -28.54
CA ARG A 68 9.84 -5.84 -28.39
C ARG A 68 8.70 -5.54 -27.42
N ASP A 69 8.99 -4.96 -26.27
CA ASP A 69 8.01 -4.64 -25.23
C ASP A 69 6.86 -3.77 -25.77
N ARG A 70 7.19 -2.72 -26.53
CA ARG A 70 6.24 -1.84 -27.24
C ARG A 70 5.23 -2.58 -28.13
N LYS A 71 5.60 -3.77 -28.62
CA LYS A 71 4.77 -4.57 -29.54
C LYS A 71 3.90 -5.59 -28.82
N VAL A 72 4.27 -5.98 -27.60
CA VAL A 72 3.71 -7.19 -26.96
C VAL A 72 3.05 -6.93 -25.60
N THR A 73 3.37 -5.83 -24.93
CA THR A 73 2.91 -5.60 -23.55
C THR A 73 1.92 -4.44 -23.47
N PHE A 74 0.76 -4.71 -22.85
CA PHE A 74 -0.16 -3.67 -22.40
C PHE A 74 0.18 -3.30 -20.95
N HIS A 75 0.92 -2.20 -20.78
CA HIS A 75 1.32 -1.70 -19.46
C HIS A 75 0.18 -1.00 -18.72
N ALA A 76 0.16 -1.17 -17.40
CA ALA A 76 -0.75 -0.43 -16.52
C ALA A 76 -0.39 1.08 -16.50
N SER A 77 -1.40 1.94 -16.43
CA SER A 77 -1.25 3.40 -16.25
C SER A 77 -0.24 4.06 -17.22
N THR A 78 -0.22 3.62 -18.47
CA THR A 78 0.73 4.09 -19.50
C THR A 78 -0.02 4.67 -20.69
N HIS A 79 0.46 5.78 -21.26
CA HIS A 79 -0.15 6.33 -22.47
C HIS A 79 0.12 5.39 -23.65
N LEU A 80 -0.94 4.71 -24.12
CA LEU A 80 -0.82 3.55 -25.01
C LEU A 80 -0.15 3.89 -26.35
N LYS A 81 -0.59 4.99 -26.98
CA LYS A 81 -0.08 5.44 -28.27
C LYS A 81 1.40 5.83 -28.16
N ASP A 82 1.69 6.79 -27.28
CA ASP A 82 3.04 7.32 -27.11
C ASP A 82 4.04 6.23 -26.75
N TYR A 83 3.66 5.25 -25.90
CA TYR A 83 4.53 4.11 -25.60
C TYR A 83 4.76 3.22 -26.82
N ALA A 84 3.68 2.78 -27.48
CA ALA A 84 3.76 1.87 -28.63
C ALA A 84 4.56 2.47 -29.81
N HIS A 85 4.51 3.79 -29.98
CA HIS A 85 5.23 4.51 -31.04
C HIS A 85 6.60 5.07 -30.61
N GLY A 86 7.00 4.85 -29.36
CA GLY A 86 8.30 5.26 -28.83
C GLY A 86 8.46 6.75 -28.52
N GLU A 87 7.35 7.48 -28.43
CA GLU A 87 7.31 8.87 -27.96
C GLU A 87 7.46 8.93 -26.42
N ALA A 88 6.95 7.92 -25.71
CA ALA A 88 7.24 7.70 -24.29
C ALA A 88 8.45 6.75 -24.13
N ALA A 89 9.34 7.10 -23.20
CA ALA A 89 10.51 6.29 -22.89
C ALA A 89 10.11 4.99 -22.17
N GLY A 90 10.69 3.86 -22.60
CA GLY A 90 10.67 2.61 -21.85
C GLY A 90 11.83 2.56 -20.87
N ARG A 91 11.64 1.86 -19.76
CA ARG A 91 12.70 1.56 -18.79
C ARG A 91 12.54 0.14 -18.29
N VAL A 92 13.63 -0.62 -18.32
CA VAL A 92 13.67 -1.99 -17.82
C VAL A 92 14.53 -2.00 -16.57
N ILE A 93 13.93 -2.33 -15.42
CA ILE A 93 14.63 -2.49 -14.15
C ILE A 93 15.18 -3.90 -14.06
N THR A 94 16.44 -4.05 -13.64
CA THR A 94 17.14 -5.35 -13.62
C THR A 94 17.50 -5.83 -12.22
N GLY A 95 17.60 -4.92 -11.25
CA GLY A 95 17.90 -5.27 -9.88
C GLY A 95 17.73 -4.09 -8.93
N GLY A 96 17.99 -4.34 -7.65
CA GLY A 96 17.97 -3.33 -6.61
C GLY A 96 18.52 -3.88 -5.30
N LYS A 97 19.00 -2.97 -4.44
CA LYS A 97 19.51 -3.28 -3.10
C LYS A 97 19.27 -2.08 -2.20
N GLY A 98 18.77 -2.32 -0.99
CA GLY A 98 18.47 -1.24 -0.05
C GLY A 98 17.35 -0.36 -0.61
N ILE A 99 17.60 0.94 -0.77
CA ILE A 99 16.64 1.88 -1.39
C ILE A 99 16.90 2.13 -2.88
N ASN A 100 17.94 1.52 -3.45
CA ASN A 100 18.35 1.78 -4.83
C ASN A 100 17.87 0.69 -5.78
N ILE A 101 17.57 1.10 -7.02
CA ILE A 101 17.31 0.21 -8.15
C ILE A 101 18.24 0.52 -9.31
N VAL A 102 18.46 -0.46 -10.18
CA VAL A 102 19.34 -0.34 -11.35
C VAL A 102 18.55 -0.73 -12.60
N ASP A 103 18.59 0.13 -13.61
CA ASP A 103 18.02 -0.18 -14.91
C ASP A 103 18.97 -0.99 -15.81
N LYS A 104 18.48 -1.43 -16.97
CA LYS A 104 19.25 -2.27 -17.89
C LYS A 104 20.44 -1.53 -18.55
N ASP A 105 20.47 -0.20 -18.51
CA ASP A 105 21.59 0.63 -18.96
C ASP A 105 22.64 0.83 -17.85
N GLY A 106 22.44 0.23 -16.67
CA GLY A 106 23.34 0.33 -15.52
C GLY A 106 23.18 1.63 -14.73
N ARG A 107 22.13 2.41 -14.98
CA ARG A 107 21.85 3.62 -14.23
C ARG A 107 21.21 3.25 -12.89
N GLU A 108 21.83 3.70 -11.81
CA GLU A 108 21.32 3.52 -10.45
C GLU A 108 20.45 4.71 -10.05
N PHE A 109 19.34 4.43 -9.38
CA PHE A 109 18.39 5.41 -8.88
C PHE A 109 18.10 5.17 -7.41
N ILE A 110 18.01 6.25 -6.64
CA ILE A 110 17.32 6.20 -5.34
C ILE A 110 15.82 6.11 -5.63
N ASP A 111 15.19 5.03 -5.18
CA ASP A 111 13.75 4.88 -5.23
C ASP A 111 13.10 5.44 -3.96
N ALA A 112 12.85 6.75 -3.98
CA ALA A 112 12.16 7.45 -2.89
C ALA A 112 10.64 7.21 -2.91
N PHE A 113 10.15 6.20 -3.63
CA PHE A 113 8.74 5.83 -3.68
C PHE A 113 8.46 4.34 -3.35
N ALA A 114 9.52 3.56 -3.12
CA ALA A 114 9.46 2.13 -2.81
C ALA A 114 8.57 1.36 -3.81
N GLY A 115 8.82 1.56 -5.10
CA GLY A 115 8.03 1.08 -6.21
C GLY A 115 6.71 1.82 -6.32
N LEU A 116 5.72 1.37 -5.54
CA LEU A 116 4.42 2.02 -5.40
C LEU A 116 3.97 1.92 -3.93
N TYR A 117 4.68 2.60 -3.03
CA TYR A 117 4.47 2.56 -1.58
C TYR A 117 4.59 1.16 -0.97
N CYS A 118 5.33 0.26 -1.60
CA CYS A 118 5.21 -1.17 -1.30
C CYS A 118 6.50 -1.86 -0.88
N VAL A 119 7.67 -1.51 -1.40
CA VAL A 119 8.93 -2.20 -1.05
C VAL A 119 9.47 -1.69 0.30
N ASN A 120 8.70 -1.93 1.37
CA ASN A 120 8.92 -1.35 2.70
C ASN A 120 10.26 -1.78 3.31
N ILE A 121 10.63 -3.05 3.23
CA ILE A 121 11.88 -3.57 3.81
C ILE A 121 13.12 -3.35 2.91
N GLY A 122 12.96 -2.65 1.79
CA GLY A 122 13.99 -2.44 0.78
C GLY A 122 14.16 -3.60 -0.21
N TYR A 123 14.95 -3.34 -1.25
CA TYR A 123 15.23 -4.26 -2.35
C TYR A 123 16.34 -5.26 -1.99
N GLY A 124 16.30 -6.43 -2.63
CA GLY A 124 17.39 -7.42 -2.58
C GLY A 124 17.46 -8.25 -1.30
N ARG A 125 16.35 -8.42 -0.57
CA ARG A 125 16.28 -9.27 0.63
C ARG A 125 16.33 -10.74 0.26
N THR A 126 17.52 -11.33 0.33
CA THR A 126 17.73 -12.77 0.11
C THR A 126 16.97 -13.63 1.11
N GLU A 127 16.73 -13.13 2.33
CA GLU A 127 15.94 -13.81 3.36
C GLU A 127 14.49 -14.09 2.89
N VAL A 128 13.83 -13.10 2.28
CA VAL A 128 12.46 -13.28 1.76
C VAL A 128 12.47 -14.19 0.52
N ALA A 129 13.48 -14.06 -0.34
CA ALA A 129 13.64 -14.93 -1.50
C ALA A 129 13.83 -16.40 -1.09
N GLU A 130 14.63 -16.66 -0.05
CA GLU A 130 14.87 -17.99 0.49
C GLU A 130 13.60 -18.56 1.12
N ALA A 131 12.84 -17.77 1.88
CA ALA A 131 11.55 -18.20 2.44
C ALA A 131 10.55 -18.62 1.36
N ILE A 132 10.48 -17.86 0.25
CA ILE A 132 9.66 -18.22 -0.92
C ILE A 132 10.17 -19.50 -1.56
N TYR A 133 11.48 -19.62 -1.77
CA TYR A 133 12.10 -20.79 -2.39
C TYR A 133 11.82 -22.08 -1.60
N GLN A 134 12.01 -22.05 -0.29
CA GLN A 134 11.75 -23.19 0.59
C GLN A 134 10.26 -23.59 0.55
N GLN A 135 9.35 -22.62 0.63
CA GLN A 135 7.92 -22.90 0.51
C GLN A 135 7.55 -23.49 -0.86
N ALA A 136 8.22 -23.08 -1.94
CA ALA A 136 7.98 -23.60 -3.28
C ALA A 136 8.39 -25.06 -3.43
N LEU A 137 9.50 -25.46 -2.78
CA LEU A 137 9.97 -26.84 -2.74
C LEU A 137 9.03 -27.74 -1.93
N GLU A 138 8.54 -27.25 -0.80
CA GLU A 138 7.65 -28.02 0.08
C GLU A 138 6.24 -28.14 -0.51
N LEU A 139 5.61 -27.00 -0.82
CA LEU A 139 4.32 -26.95 -1.48
C LEU A 139 4.13 -25.57 -2.14
N SER A 140 4.32 -25.53 -3.45
CA SER A 140 4.06 -24.31 -4.24
C SER A 140 2.61 -23.84 -4.12
N TYR A 141 1.64 -24.75 -4.27
CA TYR A 141 0.22 -24.39 -4.26
C TYR A 141 -0.69 -25.58 -3.94
N TYR A 142 -1.70 -25.32 -3.11
CA TYR A 142 -2.97 -26.03 -3.05
C TYR A 142 -4.06 -25.04 -2.65
N HIS A 143 -5.33 -25.34 -2.96
CA HIS A 143 -6.42 -24.42 -2.65
C HIS A 143 -6.73 -24.37 -1.15
N THR A 144 -7.38 -23.30 -0.71
CA THR A 144 -7.85 -23.10 0.68
C THR A 144 -9.37 -23.24 0.84
N TYR A 145 -10.02 -23.84 -0.16
CA TYR A 145 -11.46 -24.07 -0.16
C TYR A 145 -11.86 -25.17 0.84
N VAL A 146 -13.07 -25.06 1.39
CA VAL A 146 -13.71 -26.09 2.24
C VAL A 146 -12.82 -26.52 3.42
N GLY A 147 -12.18 -25.55 4.08
CA GLY A 147 -11.39 -25.78 5.29
C GLY A 147 -9.99 -26.37 5.07
N HIS A 148 -9.53 -26.49 3.81
CA HIS A 148 -8.12 -26.76 3.54
C HIS A 148 -7.29 -25.52 3.86
N ALA A 149 -6.05 -25.74 4.28
CA ALA A 149 -5.11 -24.67 4.62
C ALA A 149 -3.68 -25.11 4.32
N ASN A 150 -2.77 -24.15 4.41
CA ASN A 150 -1.34 -24.37 4.50
C ASN A 150 -0.80 -23.71 5.78
N GLU A 151 0.31 -24.21 6.31
CA GLU A 151 0.90 -23.71 7.56
C GLU A 151 1.26 -22.21 7.51
N PRO A 152 1.89 -21.69 6.43
CA PRO A 152 2.17 -20.25 6.33
C PRO A 152 0.91 -19.37 6.39
N GLN A 153 -0.20 -19.80 5.78
CA GLN A 153 -1.46 -19.06 5.83
C GLN A 153 -1.98 -18.95 7.26
N ILE A 154 -1.92 -20.04 8.04
CA ILE A 154 -2.37 -20.04 9.43
C ILE A 154 -1.51 -19.10 10.26
N ALA A 155 -0.18 -19.27 10.22
CA ALA A 155 0.77 -18.45 10.95
C ALA A 155 0.69 -16.97 10.56
N LEU A 156 0.52 -16.66 9.27
CA LEU A 156 0.36 -15.28 8.82
C LEU A 156 -0.95 -14.67 9.34
N SER A 157 -2.03 -15.46 9.38
CA SER A 157 -3.32 -14.99 9.90
C SER A 157 -3.21 -14.63 11.38
N GLU A 158 -2.52 -15.46 12.17
CA GLU A 158 -2.24 -15.20 13.59
C GLU A 158 -1.43 -13.90 13.76
N LYS A 159 -0.34 -13.74 12.99
CA LYS A 159 0.51 -12.55 13.09
C LYS A 159 -0.23 -11.27 12.65
N ILE A 160 -1.05 -11.33 11.61
CA ILE A 160 -1.87 -10.19 11.19
C ILE A 160 -2.87 -9.79 12.28
N LEU A 161 -3.53 -10.76 12.92
CA LEU A 161 -4.50 -10.47 13.99
C LEU A 161 -3.80 -9.93 15.25
N GLU A 162 -2.61 -10.42 15.57
CA GLU A 162 -1.76 -9.86 16.64
C GLU A 162 -1.49 -8.37 16.41
N LEU A 163 -1.06 -8.01 15.19
CA LEU A 163 -0.75 -6.61 14.82
C LEU A 163 -2.00 -5.73 14.70
N ALA A 164 -3.11 -6.27 14.19
CA ALA A 164 -4.36 -5.53 14.04
C ALA A 164 -5.00 -5.21 15.40
N GLY A 165 -4.74 -6.04 16.41
CA GLY A 165 -5.15 -5.80 17.79
C GLY A 165 -6.57 -6.30 18.12
N PRO A 166 -7.06 -5.97 19.33
CA PRO A 166 -8.31 -6.53 19.86
C PRO A 166 -9.54 -6.10 19.04
N GLY A 167 -10.53 -6.99 18.95
CA GLY A 167 -11.76 -6.76 18.19
C GLY A 167 -11.71 -7.23 16.73
N MET A 168 -10.55 -7.69 16.25
CA MET A 168 -10.37 -8.37 14.96
C MET A 168 -10.40 -9.89 15.13
N SER A 169 -11.06 -10.60 14.20
CA SER A 169 -11.40 -12.03 14.37
C SER A 169 -10.82 -12.95 13.29
N LYS A 170 -10.87 -12.56 12.01
CA LYS A 170 -10.48 -13.42 10.88
C LYS A 170 -9.76 -12.67 9.78
N VAL A 171 -9.01 -13.41 8.96
CA VAL A 171 -8.32 -12.90 7.78
C VAL A 171 -8.74 -13.71 6.55
N TYR A 172 -9.17 -13.02 5.50
CA TYR A 172 -9.42 -13.59 4.18
C TYR A 172 -8.41 -13.04 3.18
N TYR A 173 -7.92 -13.85 2.23
CA TYR A 173 -6.80 -13.48 1.38
C TYR A 173 -7.17 -13.29 -0.10
N GLY A 174 -6.44 -12.39 -0.75
CA GLY A 174 -6.40 -12.22 -2.20
C GLY A 174 -4.98 -11.86 -2.66
N MET A 175 -4.84 -11.12 -3.76
CA MET A 175 -3.53 -10.80 -4.36
C MET A 175 -3.32 -9.31 -4.59
N SER A 176 -4.36 -8.49 -4.43
CA SER A 176 -4.33 -7.05 -4.69
C SER A 176 -5.24 -6.29 -3.72
N GLY A 177 -4.91 -5.02 -3.42
CA GLY A 177 -5.82 -4.16 -2.66
C GLY A 177 -7.20 -4.03 -3.33
N SER A 178 -7.25 -4.09 -4.67
CA SER A 178 -8.49 -4.04 -5.46
C SER A 178 -9.41 -5.24 -5.17
N ASP A 179 -8.90 -6.48 -5.14
CA ASP A 179 -9.73 -7.66 -4.84
C ASP A 179 -10.12 -7.77 -3.37
N ALA A 180 -9.31 -7.19 -2.48
CA ALA A 180 -9.63 -7.10 -1.06
C ALA A 180 -10.78 -6.13 -0.87
N ASN A 181 -10.76 -4.94 -1.49
CA ASN A 181 -11.88 -4.00 -1.44
C ASN A 181 -13.13 -4.51 -2.19
N GLU A 182 -12.98 -5.29 -3.26
CA GLU A 182 -14.09 -6.04 -3.87
C GLU A 182 -14.74 -7.00 -2.86
N THR A 183 -13.89 -7.72 -2.10
CA THR A 183 -14.34 -8.61 -1.02
C THR A 183 -15.06 -7.83 0.08
N GLN A 184 -14.55 -6.66 0.49
CA GLN A 184 -15.22 -5.80 1.47
C GLN A 184 -16.66 -5.47 1.04
N LEU A 185 -16.87 -5.07 -0.21
CA LEU A 185 -18.20 -4.76 -0.74
C LEU A 185 -19.13 -5.98 -0.71
N LYS A 186 -18.62 -7.18 -1.04
CA LYS A 186 -19.40 -8.42 -0.91
C LYS A 186 -19.78 -8.71 0.53
N LEU A 187 -18.84 -8.59 1.47
CA LEU A 187 -19.08 -8.83 2.90
C LEU A 187 -20.09 -7.83 3.48
N VAL A 188 -19.97 -6.54 3.18
CA VAL A 188 -20.92 -5.51 3.61
C VAL A 188 -22.34 -5.79 3.11
N ARG A 189 -22.49 -6.23 1.85
CA ARG A 189 -23.80 -6.59 1.29
C ARG A 189 -24.36 -7.85 1.93
N TYR A 190 -23.52 -8.88 2.12
CA TYR A 190 -23.91 -10.13 2.76
C TYR A 190 -24.33 -9.91 4.21
N TYR A 191 -23.53 -9.17 4.99
CA TYR A 191 -23.83 -8.75 6.35
C TYR A 191 -25.22 -8.11 6.46
N ASN A 192 -25.53 -7.14 5.61
CA ASN A 192 -26.84 -6.48 5.63
C ASN A 192 -27.98 -7.38 5.15
N ASN A 193 -27.74 -8.29 4.20
CA ASN A 193 -28.75 -9.26 3.76
C ASN A 193 -29.13 -10.24 4.88
N VAL A 194 -28.14 -10.80 5.58
CA VAL A 194 -28.35 -11.72 6.72
C VAL A 194 -29.11 -11.03 7.85
N LEU A 195 -28.86 -9.73 8.07
CA LEU A 195 -29.61 -8.94 9.05
C LEU A 195 -31.02 -8.52 8.59
N GLY A 196 -31.47 -8.96 7.41
CA GLY A 196 -32.80 -8.59 6.87
C GLY A 196 -32.90 -7.13 6.42
N ARG A 197 -31.78 -6.48 6.06
CA ARG A 197 -31.69 -5.08 5.62
C ARG A 197 -31.33 -4.97 4.14
N PRO A 198 -32.22 -5.37 3.22
CA PRO A 198 -31.91 -5.47 1.80
C PRO A 198 -31.61 -4.11 1.13
N GLN A 199 -32.04 -3.00 1.72
CA GLN A 199 -31.78 -1.66 1.18
C GLN A 199 -30.46 -1.03 1.67
N LYS A 200 -29.92 -1.50 2.81
CA LYS A 200 -28.69 -0.97 3.41
C LYS A 200 -27.47 -1.48 2.65
N LYS A 201 -27.15 -0.85 1.52
CA LYS A 201 -26.15 -1.31 0.53
C LYS A 201 -25.22 -0.23 -0.03
N LYS A 202 -25.53 1.05 0.17
CA LYS A 202 -24.70 2.14 -0.34
C LYS A 202 -23.39 2.22 0.44
N VAL A 203 -22.30 2.53 -0.22
CA VAL A 203 -21.00 2.74 0.42
C VAL A 203 -20.52 4.14 0.12
N ILE A 204 -20.16 4.88 1.16
CA ILE A 204 -19.61 6.23 1.07
C ILE A 204 -18.10 6.12 1.08
N SER A 205 -17.46 6.58 0.01
CA SER A 205 -16.04 6.84 -0.09
C SER A 205 -15.80 8.36 0.00
N ARG A 206 -14.59 8.82 -0.31
CA ARG A 206 -14.20 10.24 -0.26
C ARG A 206 -13.64 10.68 -1.60
N MET A 207 -13.84 11.94 -1.94
CA MET A 207 -13.09 12.58 -3.02
C MET A 207 -11.58 12.38 -2.79
N ARG A 208 -10.85 12.11 -3.88
CA ARG A 208 -9.41 11.76 -3.89
C ARG A 208 -9.01 10.43 -3.21
N GLY A 209 -9.93 9.67 -2.62
CA GLY A 209 -9.66 8.31 -2.13
C GLY A 209 -9.13 7.39 -3.24
N TYR A 210 -8.26 6.43 -2.91
CA TYR A 210 -7.82 5.41 -3.85
C TYR A 210 -7.98 4.01 -3.26
N HIS A 211 -8.93 3.26 -3.82
CA HIS A 211 -9.37 1.96 -3.28
C HIS A 211 -9.23 0.82 -4.30
N GLY A 212 -8.57 1.08 -5.43
CA GLY A 212 -8.29 0.11 -6.48
C GLY A 212 -8.70 0.60 -7.87
N SER A 213 -8.68 -0.33 -8.82
CA SER A 213 -8.82 -0.02 -10.26
C SER A 213 -9.75 -0.99 -11.01
N GLY A 214 -10.57 -1.77 -10.30
CA GLY A 214 -11.64 -2.57 -10.92
C GLY A 214 -12.91 -1.76 -11.14
N ILE A 215 -14.03 -2.40 -11.47
CA ILE A 215 -15.33 -1.70 -11.59
C ILE A 215 -15.81 -1.23 -10.21
N ALA A 216 -15.92 -2.12 -9.22
CA ALA A 216 -16.43 -1.73 -7.92
C ALA A 216 -15.36 -0.99 -7.09
N SER A 217 -14.13 -1.50 -7.04
CA SER A 217 -13.01 -0.81 -6.37
C SER A 217 -12.62 0.51 -7.04
N GLY A 218 -12.72 0.61 -8.37
CA GLY A 218 -12.54 1.87 -9.10
C GLY A 218 -13.69 2.85 -8.84
N SER A 219 -14.93 2.38 -8.64
CA SER A 219 -16.03 3.24 -8.20
C SER A 219 -15.82 3.80 -6.80
N LEU A 220 -15.17 3.05 -5.90
CA LEU A 220 -14.78 3.55 -4.57
C LEU A 220 -13.69 4.61 -4.68
N THR A 221 -12.75 4.48 -5.60
CA THR A 221 -11.73 5.50 -5.86
C THR A 221 -12.40 6.85 -6.17
N GLY A 222 -11.91 7.95 -5.60
CA GLY A 222 -12.42 9.31 -5.77
C GLY A 222 -11.60 10.14 -6.76
N LEU A 223 -11.02 9.49 -7.77
CA LEU A 223 -10.12 10.08 -8.77
C LEU A 223 -10.66 9.82 -10.18
N ARG A 224 -11.03 10.90 -10.90
CA ARG A 224 -11.59 10.85 -12.27
C ARG A 224 -10.87 9.95 -13.27
N ALA A 225 -9.54 9.82 -13.21
CA ALA A 225 -8.77 8.99 -14.13
C ALA A 225 -9.14 7.50 -14.08
N PHE A 226 -9.76 7.06 -12.98
CA PHE A 226 -10.26 5.69 -12.81
C PHE A 226 -11.76 5.58 -13.12
N HIS A 227 -12.42 6.67 -13.54
CA HIS A 227 -13.85 6.72 -13.83
C HIS A 227 -14.15 7.06 -15.29
N ASP A 228 -13.45 8.06 -15.81
CA ASP A 228 -13.69 8.58 -17.13
C ASP A 228 -13.54 7.44 -18.15
N GLN A 229 -14.50 7.32 -19.07
CA GLN A 229 -14.57 6.25 -20.08
C GLN A 229 -14.80 4.82 -19.55
N PHE A 230 -15.13 4.65 -18.27
CA PHE A 230 -15.44 3.35 -17.65
C PHE A 230 -16.86 3.26 -17.06
N ASP A 231 -17.70 4.28 -17.25
CA ASP A 231 -19.05 4.39 -16.70
C ASP A 231 -19.12 4.25 -15.15
N LEU A 232 -18.11 4.80 -14.47
CA LEU A 232 -18.01 4.79 -13.00
C LEU A 232 -18.25 6.19 -12.41
N PRO A 233 -18.71 6.28 -11.15
CA PRO A 233 -18.96 5.20 -10.19
C PRO A 233 -20.30 4.45 -10.43
N ILE A 234 -20.36 3.19 -10.02
CA ILE A 234 -21.61 2.42 -9.99
C ILE A 234 -22.61 3.00 -8.98
N GLU A 235 -23.91 2.76 -9.23
CA GLU A 235 -25.04 3.41 -8.54
C GLU A 235 -24.99 3.36 -7.01
N THR A 236 -24.40 2.34 -6.40
CA THR A 236 -24.38 2.20 -4.93
C THR A 236 -23.23 2.93 -4.24
N ILE A 237 -22.37 3.63 -4.98
CA ILE A 237 -21.21 4.33 -4.42
C ILE A 237 -21.46 5.84 -4.39
N ARG A 238 -21.02 6.49 -3.32
CA ARG A 238 -21.02 7.95 -3.13
C ARG A 238 -19.65 8.42 -2.70
N HIS A 239 -19.36 9.70 -2.90
CA HIS A 239 -18.11 10.32 -2.44
C HIS A 239 -18.43 11.58 -1.65
N THR A 240 -18.08 11.58 -0.36
CA THR A 240 -18.12 12.79 0.48
C THR A 240 -16.81 13.60 0.35
N GLU A 241 -16.69 14.69 1.09
CA GLU A 241 -15.55 15.60 1.07
C GLU A 241 -14.20 14.90 1.26
N ALA A 242 -13.19 15.38 0.53
CA ALA A 242 -11.80 15.02 0.80
C ALA A 242 -11.35 15.75 2.09
N PRO A 243 -10.72 15.07 3.06
CA PRO A 243 -10.17 15.71 4.25
C PRO A 243 -8.85 16.43 3.92
N TYR A 244 -8.90 17.38 3.00
CA TYR A 244 -7.73 18.08 2.46
C TYR A 244 -7.76 19.55 2.84
N TYR A 245 -7.19 19.84 4.02
CA TYR A 245 -7.30 21.16 4.65
C TYR A 245 -6.71 22.31 3.81
N TYR A 246 -5.61 22.07 3.09
CA TYR A 246 -4.99 23.06 2.20
C TYR A 246 -5.90 23.44 1.01
N HIS A 247 -6.66 22.47 0.49
CA HIS A 247 -7.64 22.64 -0.60
C HIS A 247 -9.07 22.85 -0.12
N ARG A 248 -9.24 23.50 1.04
CA ARG A 248 -10.55 23.96 1.49
C ARG A 248 -11.06 25.09 0.59
N GLY A 249 -12.37 25.17 0.39
CA GLY A 249 -12.97 26.20 -0.46
C GLY A 249 -12.98 27.59 0.20
N PRO A 250 -13.36 28.64 -0.57
CA PRO A 250 -13.38 30.02 -0.07
C PRO A 250 -14.29 30.23 1.15
N GLU A 251 -15.39 29.48 1.25
CA GLU A 251 -16.32 29.55 2.38
C GLU A 251 -15.75 28.95 3.67
N GLN A 252 -14.70 28.13 3.55
CA GLN A 252 -13.97 27.53 4.66
C GLN A 252 -12.68 28.29 5.00
N GLU A 253 -12.41 29.42 4.34
CA GLU A 253 -11.22 30.23 4.65
C GLU A 253 -11.30 30.75 6.09
N GLY A 254 -10.19 30.63 6.83
CA GLY A 254 -10.12 30.99 8.25
C GLY A 254 -10.56 29.89 9.23
N MET A 255 -11.15 28.77 8.78
CA MET A 255 -11.37 27.61 9.64
C MET A 255 -10.05 27.03 10.11
N SER A 256 -9.93 26.69 11.39
CA SER A 256 -8.89 25.79 11.92
C SER A 256 -9.07 24.36 11.40
N GLU A 257 -8.03 23.52 11.52
CA GLU A 257 -8.13 22.10 11.13
C GLU A 257 -9.26 21.35 11.82
N ARG A 258 -9.51 21.64 13.11
CA ARG A 258 -10.61 21.02 13.87
C ARG A 258 -11.99 21.48 13.40
N GLU A 259 -12.12 22.75 13.01
CA GLU A 259 -13.36 23.28 12.43
C GLU A 259 -13.62 22.67 11.06
N PHE A 260 -12.59 22.56 10.22
CA PHE A 260 -12.70 21.88 8.93
C PHE A 260 -13.00 20.39 9.07
N SER A 261 -12.42 19.72 10.07
CA SER A 261 -12.74 18.32 10.41
C SER A 261 -14.22 18.14 10.77
N ARG A 262 -14.78 19.06 11.57
CA ARG A 262 -16.21 19.07 11.90
C ARG A 262 -17.06 19.34 10.67
N TYR A 263 -16.67 20.28 9.82
CA TYR A 263 -17.33 20.53 8.53
C TYR A 263 -17.39 19.25 7.67
N CYS A 264 -16.29 18.51 7.54
CA CYS A 264 -16.31 17.23 6.81
C CYS A 264 -17.28 16.21 7.43
N ALA A 265 -17.39 16.16 8.76
CA ALA A 265 -18.34 15.28 9.44
C ALA A 265 -19.80 15.71 9.22
N GLU A 266 -20.09 17.02 9.23
CA GLU A 266 -21.40 17.59 8.90
C GLU A 266 -21.80 17.26 7.45
N GLN A 267 -20.86 17.36 6.50
CA GLN A 267 -21.08 17.00 5.09
C GLN A 267 -21.36 15.49 4.92
N LEU A 268 -20.65 14.63 5.67
CA LEU A 268 -20.93 13.20 5.71
C LEU A 268 -22.33 12.92 6.27
N GLU A 269 -22.68 13.54 7.39
CA GLU A 269 -23.99 13.38 8.03
C GLU A 269 -25.13 13.84 7.11
N ALA A 270 -24.99 15.01 6.49
CA ALA A 270 -25.95 15.52 5.51
C ALA A 270 -26.15 14.54 4.34
N MET A 271 -25.07 13.94 3.83
CA MET A 271 -25.15 12.92 2.78
C MET A 271 -25.87 11.65 3.25
N ILE A 272 -25.58 11.16 4.46
CA ILE A 272 -26.25 9.99 5.02
C ILE A 272 -27.77 10.24 5.16
N LEU A 273 -28.14 11.44 5.63
CA LEU A 273 -29.54 11.84 5.75
C LEU A 273 -30.24 11.96 4.39
N ALA A 274 -29.57 12.54 3.39
CA ALA A 274 -30.11 12.70 2.04
C ALA A 274 -30.30 11.36 1.31
N GLU A 275 -29.37 10.41 1.48
CA GLU A 275 -29.47 9.08 0.87
C GLU A 275 -30.45 8.15 1.60
N GLY A 276 -30.84 8.48 2.83
CA GLY A 276 -31.59 7.61 3.74
C GLY A 276 -30.63 6.73 4.58
N PRO A 277 -30.53 6.93 5.91
CA PRO A 277 -29.60 6.19 6.77
C PRO A 277 -29.77 4.66 6.73
N GLU A 278 -30.98 4.20 6.47
CA GLU A 278 -31.34 2.79 6.26
C GLU A 278 -30.79 2.20 4.96
N THR A 279 -30.26 3.04 4.06
CA THR A 279 -29.67 2.61 2.78
C THR A 279 -28.14 2.63 2.79
N VAL A 280 -27.50 3.36 3.72
CA VAL A 280 -26.03 3.49 3.81
C VAL A 280 -25.44 2.38 4.68
N ALA A 281 -24.61 1.54 4.09
CA ALA A 281 -24.07 0.33 4.71
C ALA A 281 -22.68 0.49 5.32
N ALA A 282 -21.79 1.18 4.61
CA ALA A 282 -20.42 1.34 5.03
C ALA A 282 -19.83 2.69 4.59
N PHE A 283 -18.78 3.09 5.29
CA PHE A 283 -17.86 4.14 4.91
C PHE A 283 -16.48 3.54 4.74
N ILE A 284 -15.79 3.86 3.65
CA ILE A 284 -14.40 3.43 3.41
C ILE A 284 -13.46 4.64 3.40
N GLY A 285 -12.31 4.50 4.06
CA GLY A 285 -11.26 5.50 3.95
C GLY A 285 -9.88 4.97 4.32
N GLU A 286 -8.89 5.38 3.53
CA GLU A 286 -7.48 5.30 3.91
C GLU A 286 -7.21 6.24 5.09
N PRO A 287 -6.50 5.81 6.16
CA PRO A 287 -6.12 6.69 7.28
C PRO A 287 -5.45 7.97 6.83
N VAL A 288 -4.57 7.87 5.82
CA VAL A 288 -3.92 8.94 5.07
C VAL A 288 -4.20 8.69 3.59
N LEU A 289 -4.68 9.67 2.83
CA LEU A 289 -4.89 9.49 1.39
C LEU A 289 -3.54 9.28 0.70
N GLY A 290 -3.29 8.11 0.11
CA GLY A 290 -2.04 7.80 -0.58
C GLY A 290 -2.00 8.39 -1.99
N THR A 291 -2.49 7.65 -2.98
CA THR A 291 -2.52 8.07 -4.40
C THR A 291 -3.24 9.40 -4.61
N GLY A 292 -4.19 9.74 -3.73
CA GLY A 292 -4.88 11.03 -3.70
C GLY A 292 -4.00 12.25 -3.44
N GLY A 293 -2.71 12.09 -3.16
CA GLY A 293 -1.77 13.23 -3.01
C GLY A 293 -1.01 13.27 -1.70
N ILE A 294 -0.94 12.15 -0.96
CA ILE A 294 -0.31 12.05 0.37
C ILE A 294 -0.89 13.13 1.29
N VAL A 295 -2.14 12.94 1.69
CA VAL A 295 -2.91 13.91 2.48
C VAL A 295 -3.20 13.31 3.85
N PRO A 296 -2.41 13.66 4.88
CA PRO A 296 -2.77 13.38 6.27
C PRO A 296 -4.12 14.02 6.60
N PRO A 297 -4.97 13.34 7.39
CA PRO A 297 -6.23 13.92 7.82
C PRO A 297 -5.98 15.12 8.75
N PRO A 298 -6.84 16.16 8.71
CA PRO A 298 -6.75 17.28 9.62
C PRO A 298 -7.02 16.84 11.07
N GLU A 299 -6.53 17.62 12.01
CA GLU A 299 -6.66 17.33 13.43
C GLU A 299 -8.12 17.09 13.84
N GLY A 300 -8.40 15.92 14.43
CA GLY A 300 -9.73 15.54 14.93
C GLY A 300 -10.67 14.91 13.91
N TYR A 301 -10.29 14.82 12.63
CA TYR A 301 -11.12 14.26 11.55
C TYR A 301 -11.68 12.88 11.88
N TRP A 302 -10.81 11.90 12.18
CA TRP A 302 -11.26 10.52 12.39
C TRP A 302 -12.15 10.36 13.62
N ALA A 303 -11.98 11.19 14.65
CA ALA A 303 -12.89 11.19 15.81
C ALA A 303 -14.29 11.69 15.40
N ALA A 304 -14.37 12.80 14.68
CA ALA A 304 -15.63 13.38 14.22
C ALA A 304 -16.38 12.46 13.25
N ILE A 305 -15.68 11.83 12.31
CA ILE A 305 -16.27 10.87 11.36
C ILE A 305 -16.83 9.65 12.09
N GLN A 306 -16.08 9.04 13.01
CA GLN A 306 -16.52 7.85 13.74
C GLN A 306 -17.81 8.11 14.55
N GLU A 307 -17.97 9.31 15.13
CA GLU A 307 -19.19 9.70 15.84
C GLU A 307 -20.43 9.66 14.91
N VAL A 308 -20.29 10.21 13.70
CA VAL A 308 -21.36 10.19 12.68
C VAL A 308 -21.67 8.75 12.25
N LEU A 309 -20.65 7.94 11.94
CA LEU A 309 -20.85 6.56 11.49
C LEU A 309 -21.56 5.71 12.56
N ALA A 310 -21.16 5.86 13.82
CA ALA A 310 -21.77 5.17 14.95
C ALA A 310 -23.25 5.55 15.13
N LYS A 311 -23.60 6.83 14.96
CA LYS A 311 -24.99 7.33 15.08
C LYS A 311 -25.96 6.66 14.10
N TYR A 312 -25.49 6.29 12.90
CA TYR A 312 -26.34 5.76 11.82
C TYR A 312 -26.12 4.27 11.52
N ASP A 313 -25.40 3.55 12.41
CA ASP A 313 -25.00 2.16 12.22
C ASP A 313 -24.40 1.90 10.84
N VAL A 314 -23.38 2.69 10.49
CA VAL A 314 -22.62 2.55 9.24
C VAL A 314 -21.30 1.85 9.58
N LEU A 315 -20.97 0.77 8.86
CA LEU A 315 -19.71 0.05 9.06
C LEU A 315 -18.51 0.93 8.65
N LEU A 316 -17.40 0.82 9.36
CA LEU A 316 -16.15 1.50 9.00
C LEU A 316 -15.15 0.52 8.39
N ILE A 317 -14.75 0.76 7.14
CA ILE A 317 -13.67 0.06 6.45
C ILE A 317 -12.42 0.95 6.46
N ALA A 318 -11.37 0.54 7.17
CA ALA A 318 -10.07 1.19 7.08
C ALA A 318 -9.26 0.59 5.93
N ASP A 319 -8.94 1.41 4.92
CA ASP A 319 -8.09 0.98 3.81
C ASP A 319 -6.60 1.21 4.18
N GLU A 320 -6.00 0.18 4.75
CA GLU A 320 -4.62 0.17 5.23
C GLU A 320 -3.63 -0.31 4.16
N VAL A 321 -4.02 -0.35 2.89
CA VAL A 321 -3.16 -0.86 1.81
C VAL A 321 -1.83 -0.11 1.73
N VAL A 322 -1.80 1.20 2.04
CA VAL A 322 -0.56 1.99 2.11
C VAL A 322 -0.04 2.14 3.55
N CYS A 323 -0.94 2.44 4.49
CA CYS A 323 -0.56 2.83 5.85
C CYS A 323 -0.15 1.64 6.73
N GLY A 324 -0.59 0.43 6.41
CA GLY A 324 -0.30 -0.77 7.16
C GLY A 324 1.19 -1.16 7.16
N PHE A 325 1.56 -1.91 8.20
CA PHE A 325 2.88 -2.47 8.45
C PHE A 325 3.99 -1.42 8.56
N GLY A 326 3.75 -0.39 9.39
CA GLY A 326 4.79 0.50 9.87
C GLY A 326 4.97 1.82 9.10
N ARG A 327 4.31 2.00 7.95
CA ARG A 327 4.56 3.11 7.01
C ARG A 327 4.55 4.49 7.68
N ILE A 328 3.63 4.73 8.60
CA ILE A 328 3.47 6.04 9.26
C ILE A 328 3.97 6.04 10.72
N GLY A 329 4.85 5.11 11.08
CA GLY A 329 5.41 5.01 12.43
C GLY A 329 4.52 4.26 13.43
N ALA A 330 3.49 3.56 12.94
CA ALA A 330 2.64 2.64 13.71
C ALA A 330 2.31 1.42 12.83
N ASP A 331 1.95 0.29 13.45
CA ASP A 331 1.66 -0.94 12.70
C ASP A 331 0.50 -0.76 11.71
N PHE A 332 -0.47 0.08 12.04
CA PHE A 332 -1.57 0.49 11.16
C PHE A 332 -1.86 1.97 11.33
N GLY A 333 -2.36 2.62 10.27
CA GLY A 333 -2.83 4.00 10.38
C GLY A 333 -4.01 4.13 11.34
N SER A 334 -4.78 3.07 11.51
CA SER A 334 -5.86 2.96 12.48
C SER A 334 -5.36 3.14 13.91
N HIS A 335 -4.21 2.55 14.25
CA HIS A 335 -3.57 2.76 15.55
C HIS A 335 -3.07 4.19 15.72
N HIS A 336 -2.47 4.75 14.67
CA HIS A 336 -1.94 6.12 14.69
C HIS A 336 -3.02 7.17 14.91
N TYR A 337 -4.19 7.01 14.27
CA TYR A 337 -5.29 7.99 14.31
C TYR A 337 -6.46 7.61 15.23
N GLY A 338 -6.35 6.52 15.99
CA GLY A 338 -7.41 6.06 16.88
C GLY A 338 -8.69 5.64 16.14
N ILE A 339 -8.54 5.03 14.97
CA ILE A 339 -9.64 4.50 14.16
C ILE A 339 -10.01 3.12 14.69
N LYS A 340 -11.31 2.88 14.87
CA LYS A 340 -11.88 1.60 15.30
C LYS A 340 -12.67 0.98 14.15
N PRO A 341 -12.00 0.39 13.14
CA PRO A 341 -12.67 -0.18 11.98
C PRO A 341 -13.44 -1.45 12.33
N ASP A 342 -14.48 -1.74 11.56
CA ASP A 342 -15.15 -3.04 11.53
C ASP A 342 -14.46 -4.02 10.57
N LEU A 343 -13.80 -3.47 9.55
CA LEU A 343 -13.15 -4.18 8.46
C LEU A 343 -11.86 -3.45 8.08
N ILE A 344 -10.80 -4.17 7.77
CA ILE A 344 -9.53 -3.59 7.34
C ILE A 344 -9.09 -4.23 6.03
N THR A 345 -8.61 -3.41 5.09
CA THR A 345 -8.00 -3.86 3.83
C THR A 345 -6.48 -3.70 3.91
N VAL A 346 -5.73 -4.76 3.59
CA VAL A 346 -4.25 -4.72 3.56
C VAL A 346 -3.69 -5.33 2.28
N ALA A 347 -2.55 -4.84 1.81
CA ALA A 347 -1.74 -5.42 0.73
C ALA A 347 -0.32 -4.81 0.80
N LYS A 348 0.37 -4.58 -0.33
CA LYS A 348 1.64 -3.84 -0.45
C LYS A 348 2.67 -4.20 0.63
N GLY A 349 2.75 -3.41 1.71
CA GLY A 349 3.66 -3.61 2.84
C GLY A 349 3.49 -4.96 3.55
N LEU A 350 2.37 -5.66 3.35
CA LEU A 350 2.14 -7.02 3.84
C LEU A 350 3.24 -8.01 3.41
N THR A 351 3.77 -7.84 2.20
CA THR A 351 4.83 -8.70 1.64
C THR A 351 6.04 -7.90 1.16
N SER A 352 6.04 -6.59 1.40
CA SER A 352 6.90 -5.63 0.71
C SER A 352 6.95 -5.81 -0.83
N ALA A 353 5.83 -6.24 -1.43
CA ALA A 353 5.72 -6.61 -2.84
C ALA A 353 6.67 -7.72 -3.35
N TYR A 354 7.31 -8.50 -2.47
CA TYR A 354 8.10 -9.68 -2.87
C TYR A 354 7.22 -10.79 -3.47
N GLN A 355 5.96 -10.86 -3.05
CA GLN A 355 4.90 -11.66 -3.67
C GLN A 355 3.57 -10.89 -3.64
N PRO A 356 2.71 -11.02 -4.66
CA PRO A 356 1.35 -10.48 -4.62
C PRO A 356 0.54 -11.15 -3.50
N LEU A 357 0.07 -10.34 -2.56
CA LEU A 357 -0.84 -10.79 -1.50
C LEU A 357 -1.66 -9.58 -1.01
N SER A 358 -2.93 -9.82 -0.77
CA SER A 358 -3.82 -8.90 -0.05
C SER A 358 -4.56 -9.67 1.04
N ALA A 359 -5.13 -8.93 1.99
CA ALA A 359 -6.05 -9.52 2.94
C ALA A 359 -7.17 -8.55 3.36
N VAL A 360 -8.28 -9.15 3.75
CA VAL A 360 -9.40 -8.52 4.46
C VAL A 360 -9.37 -9.03 5.89
N ILE A 361 -9.17 -8.12 6.83
CA ILE A 361 -9.25 -8.41 8.27
C ILE A 361 -10.67 -8.09 8.71
N VAL A 362 -11.34 -9.07 9.32
CA VAL A 362 -12.76 -9.02 9.68
C VAL A 362 -12.90 -8.87 11.18
N GLY A 363 -13.56 -7.79 11.62
CA GLY A 363 -13.91 -7.54 13.01
C GLY A 363 -14.94 -8.51 13.57
N GLU A 364 -14.94 -8.71 14.89
CA GLU A 364 -15.85 -9.61 15.61
C GLU A 364 -17.32 -9.33 15.25
N ARG A 365 -17.74 -8.06 15.28
CA ARG A 365 -19.11 -7.63 14.92
C ARG A 365 -19.58 -8.15 13.57
N VAL A 366 -18.71 -8.12 12.56
CA VAL A 366 -19.05 -8.58 11.21
C VAL A 366 -18.97 -10.11 11.17
N TRP A 367 -17.93 -10.70 11.75
CA TRP A 367 -17.70 -12.14 11.78
C TRP A 367 -18.89 -12.91 12.36
N ASP A 368 -19.44 -12.47 13.50
CA ASP A 368 -20.57 -13.11 14.16
C ASP A 368 -21.81 -13.20 13.24
N VAL A 369 -22.05 -12.16 12.45
CA VAL A 369 -23.16 -12.13 11.47
C VAL A 369 -22.86 -13.00 10.26
N LEU A 370 -21.59 -13.07 9.82
CA LEU A 370 -21.20 -13.98 8.73
C LEU A 370 -21.41 -15.45 9.16
N GLU A 371 -20.97 -15.83 10.36
CA GLU A 371 -21.17 -17.18 10.89
C GLU A 371 -22.65 -17.53 10.98
N LYS A 372 -23.47 -16.65 11.58
CA LYS A 372 -24.92 -16.81 11.62
C LYS A 372 -25.52 -17.00 10.22
N GLY A 373 -25.11 -16.17 9.25
CA GLY A 373 -25.54 -16.27 7.87
C GLY A 373 -25.23 -17.63 7.25
N THR A 374 -24.07 -18.20 7.55
CA THR A 374 -23.71 -19.55 7.05
C THR A 374 -24.47 -20.68 7.73
N CYS A 375 -24.89 -20.52 8.99
CA CYS A 375 -25.82 -21.45 9.64
C CYS A 375 -27.19 -21.46 8.94
N GLU A 376 -27.65 -20.31 8.47
CA GLU A 376 -28.99 -20.15 7.85
C GLU A 376 -29.01 -20.44 6.34
N HIS A 377 -27.90 -20.17 5.63
CA HIS A 377 -27.86 -20.16 4.16
C HIS A 377 -26.78 -21.07 3.55
N GLY A 378 -26.02 -21.79 4.38
CA GLY A 378 -24.90 -22.62 3.95
C GLY A 378 -23.62 -21.84 3.64
N PRO A 379 -22.60 -22.48 3.05
CA PRO A 379 -21.30 -21.86 2.80
C PRO A 379 -21.41 -20.58 1.97
N ILE A 380 -20.58 -19.58 2.29
CA ILE A 380 -20.52 -18.33 1.53
C ILE A 380 -20.01 -18.59 0.09
N GLY A 381 -20.73 -18.07 -0.90
CA GLY A 381 -20.34 -18.10 -2.32
C GLY A 381 -19.24 -17.10 -2.66
N HIS A 382 -18.08 -17.23 -2.01
CA HIS A 382 -16.93 -16.36 -2.24
C HIS A 382 -15.61 -17.12 -2.09
N GLY A 383 -14.70 -16.90 -3.05
CA GLY A 383 -13.40 -17.54 -3.07
C GLY A 383 -12.64 -17.17 -4.33
N TRP A 384 -11.33 -17.03 -4.21
CA TRP A 384 -10.39 -16.91 -5.32
C TRP A 384 -9.53 -18.16 -5.39
N THR A 385 -9.21 -18.64 -6.59
CA THR A 385 -8.33 -19.81 -6.78
C THR A 385 -7.04 -19.70 -5.94
N TYR A 386 -6.41 -18.54 -5.95
CA TYR A 386 -5.14 -18.29 -5.24
C TYR A 386 -5.32 -17.66 -3.84
N SER A 387 -6.53 -17.70 -3.26
CA SER A 387 -6.72 -17.20 -1.89
C SER A 387 -5.86 -17.99 -0.90
N GLY A 388 -5.03 -17.29 -0.13
CA GLY A 388 -4.12 -17.90 0.85
C GLY A 388 -2.96 -18.67 0.21
N HIS A 389 -2.49 -18.22 -0.96
CA HIS A 389 -1.39 -18.84 -1.68
C HIS A 389 -0.13 -18.98 -0.80
N ALA A 390 0.37 -20.21 -0.64
CA ALA A 390 1.45 -20.54 0.30
C ALA A 390 2.70 -19.66 0.13
N LEU A 391 3.17 -19.45 -1.11
CA LEU A 391 4.32 -18.57 -1.39
C LEU A 391 4.12 -17.12 -0.92
N GLY A 392 2.92 -16.55 -1.15
CA GLY A 392 2.61 -15.20 -0.70
C GLY A 392 2.58 -15.12 0.82
N CYS A 393 2.00 -16.14 1.48
CA CYS A 393 1.95 -16.21 2.94
C CYS A 393 3.35 -16.37 3.56
N ALA A 394 4.22 -17.20 2.98
CA ALA A 394 5.62 -17.34 3.40
C ALA A 394 6.41 -16.04 3.22
N ALA A 395 6.24 -15.35 2.08
CA ALA A 395 6.83 -14.04 1.87
C ALA A 395 6.34 -13.00 2.89
N GLY A 396 5.05 -13.04 3.22
CA GLY A 396 4.44 -12.17 4.23
C GLY A 396 5.05 -12.40 5.61
N LEU A 397 5.20 -13.66 6.04
CA LEU A 397 5.83 -13.99 7.32
C LEU A 397 7.28 -13.49 7.40
N ALA A 398 8.11 -13.78 6.39
CA ALA A 398 9.49 -13.31 6.36
C ALA A 398 9.58 -11.77 6.36
N ASN A 399 8.70 -11.11 5.60
CA ASN A 399 8.61 -9.65 5.58
C ASN A 399 8.25 -9.06 6.96
N LEU A 400 7.22 -9.58 7.62
CA LEU A 400 6.80 -9.08 8.94
C LEU A 400 7.87 -9.36 10.00
N ALA A 401 8.57 -10.48 9.92
CA ALA A 401 9.70 -10.79 10.80
C ALA A 401 10.82 -9.75 10.66
N ILE A 402 11.18 -9.35 9.44
CA ILE A 402 12.19 -8.30 9.20
C ILE A 402 11.73 -6.95 9.75
N ILE A 403 10.46 -6.57 9.53
CA ILE A 403 9.89 -5.32 10.07
C ILE A 403 10.04 -5.28 11.60
N GLU A 404 9.76 -6.38 12.29
CA GLU A 404 9.87 -6.50 13.74
C GLU A 404 11.33 -6.51 14.21
N GLN A 405 12.17 -7.38 13.64
CA GLN A 405 13.56 -7.58 14.05
C GLN A 405 14.42 -6.33 13.87
N GLU A 406 14.21 -5.59 12.79
CA GLU A 406 14.96 -4.35 12.50
C GLU A 406 14.28 -3.10 13.09
N GLY A 407 13.12 -3.25 13.73
CA GLY A 407 12.38 -2.14 14.31
C GLY A 407 11.94 -1.10 13.27
N LEU A 408 11.49 -1.53 12.09
CA LEU A 408 11.23 -0.64 10.96
C LEU A 408 10.03 0.29 11.19
N THR A 409 9.03 -0.11 11.98
CA THR A 409 7.97 0.80 12.44
C THR A 409 8.57 1.97 13.22
N ARG A 410 9.55 1.71 14.10
CA ARG A 410 10.24 2.75 14.85
C ARG A 410 11.11 3.62 13.94
N ASN A 411 11.87 3.03 13.01
CA ASN A 411 12.65 3.82 12.05
C ASN A 411 11.75 4.72 11.19
N ALA A 412 10.58 4.23 10.76
CA ALA A 412 9.62 5.03 10.02
C ALA A 412 9.05 6.21 10.84
N ALA A 413 8.94 6.08 12.16
CA ALA A 413 8.60 7.20 13.04
C ALA A 413 9.75 8.21 13.14
N GLU A 414 10.96 7.74 13.46
CA GLU A 414 12.13 8.60 13.74
C GLU A 414 12.71 9.24 12.47
N THR A 415 13.02 8.45 11.45
CA THR A 415 13.56 8.92 10.16
C THR A 415 12.47 9.56 9.31
N GLY A 416 11.21 9.11 9.43
CA GLY A 416 10.08 9.79 8.81
C GLY A 416 9.89 11.20 9.36
N ALA A 417 9.93 11.38 10.69
CA ALA A 417 9.88 12.73 11.29
C ALA A 417 11.04 13.62 10.80
N TYR A 418 12.24 13.05 10.64
CA TYR A 418 13.39 13.74 10.06
C TYR A 418 13.14 14.15 8.60
N LEU A 419 12.61 13.25 7.75
CA LEU A 419 12.21 13.57 6.38
C LEU A 419 11.22 14.73 6.32
N GLN A 420 10.19 14.72 7.18
CA GLN A 420 9.22 15.82 7.23
C GLN A 420 9.88 17.14 7.63
N GLN A 421 10.80 17.12 8.59
CA GLN A 421 11.55 18.30 9.02
C GLN A 421 12.43 18.83 7.88
N GLN A 422 13.22 17.97 7.23
CA GLN A 422 14.14 18.38 6.17
C GLN A 422 13.41 18.97 4.96
N LEU A 423 12.29 18.37 4.52
CA LEU A 423 11.49 18.93 3.44
C LEU A 423 10.89 20.29 3.82
N ARG A 424 10.37 20.45 5.03
CA ARG A 424 9.83 21.74 5.49
C ARG A 424 10.92 22.81 5.54
N THR A 425 12.10 22.48 6.06
CA THR A 425 13.22 23.41 6.11
C THR A 425 13.72 23.78 4.71
N ALA A 426 13.85 22.80 3.81
CA ALA A 426 14.36 23.04 2.46
C ALA A 426 13.42 23.88 1.58
N PHE A 427 12.11 23.80 1.81
CA PHE A 427 11.10 24.44 0.95
C PHE A 427 10.26 25.52 1.64
N ALA A 428 10.62 25.94 2.86
CA ALA A 428 9.84 26.89 3.68
C ALA A 428 9.44 28.17 2.94
N ASP A 429 10.38 28.75 2.16
CA ASP A 429 10.20 30.01 1.43
C ASP A 429 10.28 29.82 -0.09
N HIS A 430 10.10 28.58 -0.57
CA HIS A 430 10.27 28.28 -1.98
C HIS A 430 9.08 28.83 -2.80
N PRO A 431 9.32 29.63 -3.86
CA PRO A 431 8.30 30.50 -4.47
C PRO A 431 7.11 29.77 -5.12
N ILE A 432 7.29 28.49 -5.45
CA ILE A 432 6.22 27.67 -6.05
C ILE A 432 5.74 26.52 -5.15
N VAL A 433 6.26 26.38 -3.94
CA VAL A 433 5.81 25.30 -3.03
C VAL A 433 4.70 25.88 -2.16
N GLY A 434 3.47 25.44 -2.41
CA GLY A 434 2.30 25.86 -1.66
C GLY A 434 2.16 25.15 -0.33
N GLU A 435 2.44 23.84 -0.32
CA GLU A 435 2.36 23.03 0.89
C GLU A 435 3.44 21.95 0.92
N VAL A 436 4.04 21.77 2.10
CA VAL A 436 4.83 20.59 2.47
C VAL A 436 4.04 19.81 3.51
N ARG A 437 3.67 18.57 3.19
CA ARG A 437 2.83 17.73 4.07
C ARG A 437 3.32 16.30 4.11
N GLY A 438 2.90 15.57 5.15
CA GLY A 438 3.23 14.16 5.30
C GLY A 438 3.19 13.70 6.76
N VAL A 439 3.37 12.40 6.94
CA VAL A 439 3.41 11.71 8.23
C VAL A 439 4.23 10.43 8.10
N GLY A 440 5.10 10.17 9.09
CA GLY A 440 6.10 9.10 9.00
C GLY A 440 6.87 9.15 7.68
N MET A 441 6.92 8.01 6.98
CA MET A 441 7.64 7.86 5.70
C MET A 441 6.76 8.16 4.47
N LEU A 442 5.72 8.98 4.61
CA LEU A 442 4.96 9.54 3.49
C LEU A 442 5.12 11.05 3.49
N ALA A 443 5.53 11.65 2.37
CA ALA A 443 5.65 13.09 2.24
C ALA A 443 5.24 13.58 0.84
N ALA A 444 4.79 14.82 0.73
CA ALA A 444 4.52 15.45 -0.55
C ALA A 444 4.85 16.95 -0.54
N LEU A 445 5.25 17.42 -1.70
CA LEU A 445 5.35 18.84 -2.05
C LEU A 445 4.26 19.14 -3.07
N GLU A 446 3.43 20.12 -2.79
CA GLU A 446 2.45 20.61 -3.76
C GLU A 446 2.85 21.97 -4.32
N PHE A 447 2.74 22.10 -5.64
CA PHE A 447 3.22 23.25 -6.37
C PHE A 447 2.08 24.14 -6.85
N VAL A 448 2.21 25.44 -6.60
CA VAL A 448 1.27 26.48 -7.02
C VAL A 448 2.04 27.70 -7.54
N PRO A 449 1.49 28.48 -8.49
CA PRO A 449 2.09 29.73 -8.95
C PRO A 449 2.20 30.80 -7.86
N ASP A 450 1.28 30.81 -6.89
CA ASP A 450 1.24 31.75 -5.77
C ASP A 450 0.81 31.02 -4.48
N PRO A 451 1.76 30.73 -3.55
CA PRO A 451 1.48 30.08 -2.27
C PRO A 451 0.44 30.81 -1.40
N ALA A 452 0.31 32.14 -1.52
CA ALA A 452 -0.66 32.90 -0.74
C ALA A 452 -2.10 32.67 -1.22
N ARG A 453 -2.28 32.40 -2.51
CA ARG A 453 -3.61 32.18 -3.13
C ARG A 453 -4.01 30.71 -3.20
N ARG A 454 -3.04 29.79 -3.18
CA ARG A 454 -3.24 28.33 -3.28
C ARG A 454 -3.94 27.88 -4.57
N GLU A 455 -3.97 28.73 -5.59
CA GLU A 455 -4.53 28.42 -6.91
C GLU A 455 -3.58 27.46 -7.64
N PRO A 456 -4.08 26.42 -8.33
CA PRO A 456 -3.21 25.50 -9.07
C PRO A 456 -2.63 26.13 -10.34
N PHE A 457 -1.52 25.59 -10.86
CA PHE A 457 -1.06 25.90 -12.21
C PHE A 457 -2.08 25.45 -13.28
N ASP A 458 -1.99 26.00 -14.50
CA ASP A 458 -2.66 25.40 -15.66
C ASP A 458 -2.12 23.97 -15.85
N PRO A 459 -2.97 22.93 -15.80
CA PRO A 459 -2.55 21.53 -15.95
C PRO A 459 -1.76 21.23 -17.23
N LYS A 460 -1.89 22.05 -18.27
CA LYS A 460 -1.12 21.92 -19.52
C LYS A 460 0.38 22.18 -19.33
N ILE A 461 0.76 22.95 -18.29
CA ILE A 461 2.16 23.25 -17.96
C ILE A 461 2.87 22.00 -17.40
N LYS A 462 2.11 21.10 -16.75
CA LYS A 462 2.60 19.82 -16.19
C LYS A 462 3.76 20.03 -15.20
N VAL A 463 3.61 20.91 -14.21
CA VAL A 463 4.70 21.26 -13.28
C VAL A 463 5.15 20.03 -12.47
N GLY A 464 4.23 19.28 -11.88
CA GLY A 464 4.52 18.04 -11.13
C GLY A 464 5.27 17.01 -11.99
N PRO A 465 4.75 16.62 -13.18
CA PRO A 465 5.47 15.74 -14.11
C PRO A 465 6.85 16.24 -14.54
N ARG A 466 7.02 17.55 -14.77
CA ARG A 466 8.32 18.14 -15.13
C ARG A 466 9.32 18.04 -13.97
N ILE A 467 8.88 18.30 -12.74
CA ILE A 467 9.74 18.16 -11.56
C ILE A 467 10.09 16.69 -11.32
N ALA A 468 9.15 15.76 -11.48
CA ALA A 468 9.45 14.33 -11.38
C ALA A 468 10.45 13.87 -12.46
N ALA A 469 10.35 14.39 -13.68
CA ALA A 469 11.34 14.14 -14.73
C ALA A 469 12.71 14.75 -14.40
N ALA A 470 12.76 15.96 -13.84
CA ALA A 470 14.00 16.57 -13.39
C ALA A 470 14.64 15.82 -12.21
N ALA A 471 13.84 15.30 -11.26
CA ALA A 471 14.32 14.45 -10.19
C ALA A 471 14.89 13.14 -10.75
N LEU A 472 14.23 12.57 -11.75
CA LEU A 472 14.71 11.38 -12.44
C LEU A 472 16.05 11.66 -13.14
N ASP A 473 16.27 12.83 -13.75
CA ASP A 473 17.57 13.25 -14.29
C ASP A 473 18.67 13.30 -13.20
N GLU A 474 18.29 13.64 -11.97
CA GLU A 474 19.14 13.59 -10.77
C GLU A 474 19.26 12.19 -10.14
N ASN A 475 18.86 11.14 -10.86
CA ASN A 475 18.83 9.74 -10.41
C ASN A 475 17.96 9.52 -9.16
N LEU A 476 16.87 10.29 -9.02
CA LEU A 476 15.89 10.17 -7.94
C LEU A 476 14.51 9.84 -8.51
N ILE A 477 13.92 8.74 -8.06
CA ILE A 477 12.53 8.40 -8.38
C ILE A 477 11.64 8.97 -7.27
N ALA A 478 10.87 10.00 -7.63
CA ALA A 478 9.75 10.52 -6.87
C ALA A 478 8.56 10.67 -7.81
N ARG A 479 7.33 10.50 -7.31
CA ARG A 479 6.16 10.37 -8.18
C ARG A 479 5.44 11.69 -8.36
N ALA A 480 5.19 12.08 -9.60
CA ALA A 480 4.15 13.07 -9.90
C ALA A 480 2.77 12.45 -9.60
N MET A 481 2.09 12.93 -8.56
CA MET A 481 0.81 12.41 -8.12
C MET A 481 -0.30 12.80 -9.10
N PRO A 482 -1.36 11.97 -9.27
CA PRO A 482 -2.44 12.30 -10.17
C PRO A 482 -3.29 13.48 -9.66
N GLN A 483 -3.91 14.21 -10.60
CA GLN A 483 -4.90 15.25 -10.32
C GLN A 483 -4.38 16.36 -9.38
N GLY A 484 -3.21 16.89 -9.72
CA GLY A 484 -2.53 18.01 -9.08
C GLY A 484 -1.08 18.10 -9.53
N ASP A 485 -0.42 19.22 -9.26
CA ASP A 485 1.02 19.35 -9.41
C ASP A 485 1.67 19.04 -8.06
N ILE A 486 1.86 17.74 -7.79
CA ILE A 486 2.33 17.25 -6.49
C ILE A 486 3.46 16.25 -6.73
N LEU A 487 4.57 16.40 -6.03
CA LEU A 487 5.65 15.41 -5.98
C LEU A 487 5.55 14.62 -4.67
N GLY A 488 5.33 13.31 -4.78
CA GLY A 488 5.17 12.41 -3.64
C GLY A 488 6.39 11.55 -3.34
N PHE A 489 6.59 11.27 -2.06
CA PHE A 489 7.67 10.47 -1.48
C PHE A 489 7.08 9.39 -0.56
N ALA A 490 7.59 8.17 -0.74
CA ALA A 490 7.27 7.01 0.07
C ALA A 490 8.47 6.04 0.16
N PRO A 491 9.66 6.50 0.57
CA PRO A 491 10.89 5.70 0.54
C PRO A 491 10.75 4.42 1.37
N PRO A 492 11.56 3.36 1.13
CA PRO A 492 11.57 2.18 1.97
C PRO A 492 11.76 2.54 3.46
N LEU A 493 11.14 1.76 4.36
CA LEU A 493 11.17 2.00 5.80
C LEU A 493 12.57 1.81 6.40
N ILE A 494 13.50 1.23 5.64
CA ILE A 494 14.90 1.08 6.01
C ILE A 494 15.75 2.32 5.73
N ALA A 495 15.18 3.35 5.07
CA ALA A 495 15.96 4.54 4.71
C ALA A 495 16.57 5.18 5.95
N THR A 496 17.80 5.64 5.79
CA THR A 496 18.60 6.34 6.80
C THR A 496 18.45 7.85 6.67
N ARG A 497 18.93 8.59 7.67
CA ARG A 497 18.93 10.07 7.61
C ARG A 497 19.82 10.61 6.49
N ASP A 498 20.97 9.99 6.25
CA ASP A 498 21.89 10.39 5.17
C ASP A 498 21.23 10.19 3.79
N GLU A 499 20.49 9.10 3.61
CA GLU A 499 19.72 8.86 2.38
C GLU A 499 18.55 9.85 2.25
N VAL A 500 17.89 10.22 3.36
CA VAL A 500 16.88 11.30 3.37
C VAL A 500 17.51 12.63 2.94
N ASP A 501 18.71 12.94 3.42
CA ASP A 501 19.41 14.18 3.03
C ASP A 501 19.73 14.19 1.54
N ASP A 502 20.15 13.06 0.95
CA ASP A 502 20.39 12.95 -0.49
C ASP A 502 19.08 13.06 -1.31
N ILE A 503 17.99 12.45 -0.84
CA ILE A 503 16.65 12.60 -1.45
C ILE A 503 16.24 14.08 -1.48
N VAL A 504 16.37 14.79 -0.35
CA VAL A 504 16.00 16.20 -0.25
C VAL A 504 16.90 17.06 -1.13
N ALA A 505 18.22 16.85 -1.10
CA ALA A 505 19.17 17.61 -1.90
C ALA A 505 18.92 17.47 -3.42
N ARG A 506 18.63 16.26 -3.90
CA ARG A 506 18.25 16.00 -5.31
C ARG A 506 16.92 16.64 -5.66
N THR A 507 15.96 16.59 -4.75
CA THR A 507 14.65 17.25 -4.91
C THR A 507 14.81 18.75 -5.06
N CYS A 508 15.62 19.41 -4.22
CA CYS A 508 15.88 20.84 -4.35
C CYS A 508 16.40 21.20 -5.73
N ARG A 509 17.41 20.49 -6.25
CA ARG A 509 17.95 20.74 -7.60
C ARG A 509 16.90 20.57 -8.70
N ALA A 510 16.04 19.55 -8.59
CA ALA A 510 14.97 19.30 -9.54
C ALA A 510 13.90 20.40 -9.53
N VAL A 511 13.46 20.81 -8.34
CA VAL A 511 12.47 21.88 -8.16
C VAL A 511 13.05 23.21 -8.65
N ASP A 512 14.25 23.59 -8.20
CA ASP A 512 14.94 24.82 -8.60
C ASP A 512 15.11 24.91 -10.12
N ARG A 513 15.47 23.80 -10.77
CA ARG A 513 15.60 23.73 -12.23
C ARG A 513 14.28 24.10 -12.91
N VAL A 514 13.18 23.46 -12.52
CA VAL A 514 11.87 23.70 -13.15
C VAL A 514 11.34 25.09 -12.81
N THR A 515 11.53 25.58 -11.59
CA THR A 515 11.18 26.95 -11.20
C THR A 515 11.91 27.96 -12.07
N ASN A 516 13.22 27.81 -12.26
CA ASN A 516 14.00 28.68 -13.13
C ASN A 516 13.53 28.65 -14.59
N GLU A 517 13.11 27.48 -15.10
CA GLU A 517 12.52 27.36 -16.43
C GLU A 517 11.17 28.09 -16.53
N LEU A 518 10.31 27.97 -15.51
CA LEU A 518 9.02 28.65 -15.45
C LEU A 518 9.16 30.18 -15.37
N THR A 519 10.11 30.67 -14.58
CA THR A 519 10.43 32.11 -14.50
C THR A 519 10.93 32.64 -15.84
N ARG A 520 11.86 31.92 -16.51
CA ARG A 520 12.34 32.32 -17.86
C ARG A 520 11.25 32.31 -18.92
N ALA A 521 10.30 31.38 -18.81
CA ALA A 521 9.14 31.30 -19.70
C ALA A 521 8.06 32.36 -19.39
N GLY A 522 8.24 33.20 -18.37
CA GLY A 522 7.25 34.21 -17.95
C GLY A 522 5.99 33.61 -17.34
N THR A 523 6.03 32.34 -16.94
CA THR A 523 4.89 31.64 -16.30
C THR A 523 4.77 31.99 -14.82
N LEU A 524 5.89 32.39 -14.19
CA LEU A 524 5.94 32.99 -12.86
C LEU A 524 6.29 34.47 -13.01
N THR A 525 5.51 35.35 -12.39
CA THR A 525 5.93 36.74 -12.16
C THR A 525 7.02 36.76 -11.10
N ALA A 526 8.16 37.39 -11.43
CA ALA A 526 9.33 37.51 -10.56
C ALA A 526 9.06 38.30 -9.29
#